data_AF-A0AAV1IZP9-F1
#
_entry.id   AF-A0AAV1IZP9-F1
#
_cell.length_a   1.000
_cell.length_b   1.000
_cell.length_c   1.000
_cell.angle_alpha   90.00
_cell.angle_beta   90.00
_cell.angle_gamma   90.00
#
_symmetry.space_group_name_H-M   'P 1'
#
loop_
_entity.id
_entity.type
_entity.pdbx_description
1 polymer ?
#
loop_
_entity_poly.entity_id
_entity_poly.type
_entity_poly.pdbx_seq_one_letter_code
_entity_poly.pdbx_strand_id
1 'polypeptide(L)'
;MGLEQSLQPQEPSISDEPPFTVAEFEQFYDACGEYFFSMGSVKLTFLTGDELTVHYTFDPARAPGDKLLIYWGWLMPLFWGPPPGTKSWARLPAIVDLIEKKVHYGSCNVLATDTCSCRKNPHTVVAPGLECKNTSHLHHFCATHISAWLKNYAVPAILLKESKELFSEYIGKVHRNNPDILNYYATGDRTDTDILLESVRNITGEVSDPAISI
;
A
#
# COMPACT_ATOMS: atom_id res chain seq x y z
N MET A 1 -45.55 47.29 -25.11
CA MET A 1 -44.18 47.72 -25.44
C MET A 1 -43.26 47.23 -24.34
N GLY A 2 -42.65 46.07 -24.53
CA GLY A 2 -41.61 45.54 -23.67
C GLY A 2 -40.74 44.67 -24.55
N LEU A 3 -39.57 45.17 -24.92
CA LEU A 3 -38.57 44.43 -25.69
C LEU A 3 -37.82 43.55 -24.69
N GLU A 4 -38.15 42.26 -24.63
CA GLU A 4 -37.28 41.25 -24.04
C GLU A 4 -36.04 41.13 -24.92
N GLN A 5 -34.93 41.70 -24.45
CA GLN A 5 -33.62 41.46 -25.04
C GLN A 5 -33.17 40.05 -24.65
N SER A 6 -33.19 39.16 -25.65
CA SER A 6 -32.61 37.81 -25.56
C SER A 6 -31.10 37.94 -25.35
N LEU A 7 -30.63 37.62 -24.15
CA LEU A 7 -29.21 37.39 -23.86
C LEU A 7 -28.78 36.10 -24.55
N GLN A 8 -28.07 36.21 -25.68
CA GLN A 8 -27.39 35.06 -26.26
C GLN A 8 -26.24 34.62 -25.36
N PRO A 9 -26.04 33.31 -25.14
CA PRO A 9 -24.87 32.79 -24.44
C PRO A 9 -23.60 33.15 -25.22
N GLN A 10 -22.68 33.89 -24.61
CA GLN A 10 -21.34 34.04 -25.15
C GLN A 10 -20.64 32.67 -25.08
N GLU A 11 -20.33 32.09 -26.23
CA GLU A 11 -19.42 30.95 -26.29
C GLU A 11 -18.06 31.37 -25.74
N PRO A 12 -17.46 30.58 -24.83
CA PRO A 12 -16.14 30.88 -24.31
C PRO A 12 -15.12 30.84 -25.46
N SER A 13 -14.49 31.97 -25.75
CA SER A 13 -13.43 32.02 -26.77
C SER A 13 -12.25 31.19 -26.29
N ILE A 14 -12.01 30.07 -26.95
CA ILE A 14 -10.81 29.27 -26.75
C ILE A 14 -9.67 30.06 -27.40
N SER A 15 -8.68 30.46 -26.59
CA SER A 15 -7.49 31.15 -27.08
C SER A 15 -6.71 30.24 -28.02
N ASP A 16 -6.23 30.77 -29.14
CA ASP A 16 -5.33 30.07 -30.07
C ASP A 16 -3.89 29.97 -29.52
N GLU A 17 -3.59 30.62 -28.40
CA GLU A 17 -2.30 30.43 -27.73
C GLU A 17 -2.21 29.05 -27.09
N PRO A 18 -1.08 28.34 -27.27
CA PRO A 18 -0.88 27.07 -26.60
C PRO A 18 -0.96 27.27 -25.08
N PRO A 19 -1.52 26.30 -24.34
CA PRO A 19 -1.79 26.44 -22.90
C PRO A 19 -0.53 26.58 -22.03
N PHE A 20 0.65 26.37 -22.61
CA PHE A 20 1.96 26.56 -21.99
C PHE A 20 3.03 26.76 -23.08
N THR A 21 4.12 27.40 -22.69
CA THR A 21 5.34 27.61 -23.48
C THR A 21 6.26 26.37 -23.45
N VAL A 22 7.21 26.29 -24.37
CA VAL A 22 8.22 25.21 -24.41
C VAL A 22 9.04 25.17 -23.11
N ALA A 23 9.41 26.34 -22.57
CA ALA A 23 10.17 26.42 -21.32
C ALA A 23 9.37 25.91 -20.12
N GLU A 24 8.06 26.20 -20.06
CA GLU A 24 7.18 25.65 -19.02
C GLU A 24 7.03 24.14 -19.16
N PHE A 25 6.98 23.61 -20.39
CA PHE A 25 6.95 22.17 -20.64
C PHE A 25 8.25 21.48 -20.20
N GLU A 26 9.42 22.07 -20.51
CA GLU A 26 10.72 21.55 -20.09
C GLU A 26 10.86 21.56 -18.56
N GLN A 27 10.49 22.66 -17.89
CA GLN A 27 10.47 22.73 -16.43
C GLN A 27 9.52 21.69 -15.81
N PHE A 28 8.35 21.49 -16.41
CA PHE A 28 7.43 20.43 -15.98
C PHE A 28 8.06 19.05 -16.16
N TYR A 29 8.72 18.79 -17.29
CA TYR A 29 9.36 17.51 -17.57
C TYR A 29 10.51 17.22 -16.60
N ASP A 30 11.36 18.22 -16.32
CA ASP A 30 12.45 18.12 -15.35
C ASP A 30 11.90 17.88 -13.94
N ALA A 31 10.89 18.64 -13.52
CA ALA A 31 10.23 18.46 -12.23
C ALA A 31 9.55 17.07 -12.12
N CYS A 32 8.92 16.60 -13.20
CA CYS A 32 8.38 15.24 -13.26
C CYS A 32 9.50 14.20 -13.19
N GLY A 33 10.61 14.42 -13.89
CA GLY A 33 11.80 13.57 -13.84
C GLY A 33 12.34 13.45 -12.43
N GLU A 34 12.65 14.57 -11.77
CA GLU A 34 13.11 14.62 -10.38
C GLU A 34 12.13 13.92 -9.44
N TYR A 35 10.83 14.14 -9.63
CA TYR A 35 9.78 13.45 -8.88
C TYR A 35 9.80 11.93 -9.08
N PHE A 36 9.90 11.45 -10.33
CA PHE A 36 10.00 10.03 -10.63
C PHE A 36 11.31 9.41 -10.13
N PHE A 37 12.43 10.15 -10.17
CA PHE A 37 13.71 9.68 -9.64
C PHE A 37 13.78 9.70 -8.11
N SER A 38 12.96 10.51 -7.45
CA SER A 38 12.77 10.48 -5.99
C SER A 38 11.92 9.28 -5.51
N MET A 39 11.37 8.50 -6.44
CA MET A 39 10.52 7.36 -6.16
C MET A 39 11.33 6.07 -6.04
N GLY A 40 11.26 5.45 -4.86
CA GLY A 40 11.69 4.08 -4.67
C GLY A 40 10.64 3.09 -5.20
N SER A 41 11.10 1.92 -5.63
CA SER A 41 10.25 0.77 -5.88
C SER A 41 10.86 -0.51 -5.31
N VAL A 42 9.99 -1.41 -4.83
CA VAL A 42 10.39 -2.73 -4.36
C VAL A 42 9.40 -3.77 -4.88
N LYS A 43 9.91 -4.90 -5.35
CA LYS A 43 9.12 -6.07 -5.73
C LYS A 43 8.90 -6.91 -4.49
N LEU A 44 7.64 -7.16 -4.16
CA LEU A 44 7.24 -7.90 -2.96
C LEU A 44 6.24 -8.97 -3.33
N THR A 45 6.32 -10.11 -2.66
CA THR A 45 5.35 -11.18 -2.85
C THR A 45 4.09 -10.88 -2.05
N PHE A 46 2.95 -10.84 -2.72
CA PHE A 46 1.65 -10.68 -2.08
C PHE A 46 1.23 -11.97 -1.37
N LEU A 47 0.15 -11.88 -0.60
CA LEU A 47 -0.38 -13.03 0.15
C LEU A 47 -0.75 -14.21 -0.75
N THR A 48 -1.14 -13.95 -2.01
CA THR A 48 -1.41 -14.97 -3.03
C THR A 48 -0.16 -15.70 -3.54
N GLY A 49 1.03 -15.15 -3.32
CA GLY A 49 2.27 -15.62 -3.95
C GLY A 49 2.66 -14.82 -5.21
N ASP A 50 1.79 -13.96 -5.72
CA ASP A 50 2.09 -13.11 -6.88
C ASP A 50 3.05 -11.98 -6.50
N GLU A 51 3.89 -11.54 -7.44
CA GLU A 51 4.77 -10.39 -7.25
C GLU A 51 4.02 -9.08 -7.51
N LEU A 52 4.12 -8.14 -6.58
CA LEU A 52 3.61 -6.77 -6.69
C LEU A 52 4.76 -5.77 -6.59
N THR A 53 4.74 -4.74 -7.44
CA THR A 53 5.67 -3.62 -7.33
C THR A 53 5.06 -2.53 -6.46
N VAL A 54 5.66 -2.30 -5.29
CA VAL A 54 5.27 -1.24 -4.36
C VAL A 54 6.14 -0.02 -4.63
N HIS A 55 5.48 1.10 -4.89
CA HIS A 55 6.13 2.40 -5.06
C HIS A 55 6.05 3.19 -3.75
N TYR A 56 7.16 3.83 -3.37
CA TYR A 56 7.29 4.59 -2.12
C TYR A 56 8.18 5.82 -2.33
N THR A 57 8.06 6.82 -1.45
CA THR A 57 9.11 7.83 -1.24
C THR A 57 9.65 7.65 0.16
N PHE A 58 10.97 7.69 0.29
CA PHE A 58 11.66 7.58 1.57
C PHE A 58 12.61 8.75 1.77
N ASP A 59 12.52 9.39 2.93
CA ASP A 59 13.38 10.51 3.29
C ASP A 59 13.57 10.52 4.81
N PRO A 60 14.78 10.16 5.30
CA PRO A 60 15.04 10.05 6.74
C PRO A 60 15.03 11.41 7.46
N ALA A 61 15.12 12.53 6.73
CA ALA A 61 15.09 13.88 7.30
C ALA A 61 13.66 14.38 7.60
N ARG A 62 12.63 13.71 7.08
CA ARG A 62 11.23 14.05 7.41
C ARG A 62 10.91 13.72 8.86
N ALA A 63 9.86 14.38 9.38
CA ALA A 63 9.28 14.02 10.66
C ALA A 63 8.90 12.53 10.66
N PRO A 64 8.99 11.81 11.80
CA PRO A 64 8.77 10.35 11.88
C PRO A 64 7.68 9.86 10.93
N GLY A 65 6.42 10.25 11.16
CA GLY A 65 5.25 9.84 10.36
C GLY A 65 5.27 10.12 8.84
N ASP A 66 6.23 10.90 8.34
CA ASP A 66 6.38 11.29 6.94
C ASP A 66 7.62 10.69 6.26
N LYS A 67 8.49 10.00 7.00
CA LYS A 67 9.73 9.40 6.47
C LYS A 67 9.46 8.41 5.35
N LEU A 68 8.36 7.67 5.43
CA LEU A 68 7.92 6.72 4.42
C LEU A 68 6.50 7.06 3.98
N LEU A 69 6.34 7.42 2.70
CA LEU A 69 5.03 7.56 2.06
C LEU A 69 4.90 6.51 0.98
N ILE A 70 3.81 5.76 1.01
CA ILE A 70 3.54 4.69 0.04
C ILE A 70 2.57 5.23 -1.00
N TYR A 71 2.88 4.99 -2.29
CA TYR A 71 1.94 5.27 -3.36
C TYR A 71 0.78 4.30 -3.23
N TRP A 72 -0.41 4.72 -2.88
CA TRP A 72 -1.52 3.77 -2.69
C TRP A 72 -2.27 3.43 -3.98
N GLY A 73 -1.89 4.00 -5.14
CA GLY A 73 -2.56 3.71 -6.40
C GLY A 73 -2.41 2.25 -6.83
N TRP A 74 -1.31 1.59 -6.46
CA TRP A 74 -1.16 0.14 -6.70
C TRP A 74 -2.07 -0.73 -5.82
N LEU A 75 -2.66 -0.17 -4.75
CA LEU A 75 -3.66 -0.86 -3.91
C LEU A 75 -5.05 -0.82 -4.55
N MET A 76 -5.26 -0.12 -5.69
CA MET A 76 -6.56 -0.08 -6.38
C MET A 76 -7.19 -1.47 -6.62
N PRO A 77 -6.43 -2.52 -7.03
CA PRO A 77 -7.00 -3.85 -7.18
C PRO A 77 -7.55 -4.46 -5.88
N LEU A 78 -7.24 -3.90 -4.71
CA LEU A 78 -7.82 -4.30 -3.42
C LEU A 78 -9.15 -3.58 -3.12
N PHE A 79 -9.38 -2.39 -3.66
CA PHE A 79 -10.43 -1.48 -3.19
C PHE A 79 -11.67 -1.38 -4.09
N TRP A 80 -11.75 -2.14 -5.18
CA TRP A 80 -12.89 -2.14 -6.12
C TRP A 80 -13.28 -0.72 -6.60
N GLY A 81 -12.32 0.22 -6.54
CA GLY A 81 -12.55 1.64 -6.77
C GLY A 81 -11.37 2.49 -6.30
N PRO A 82 -11.31 3.76 -6.72
CA PRO A 82 -10.27 4.67 -6.30
C PRO A 82 -10.38 4.94 -4.80
N PRO A 83 -9.24 5.07 -4.09
CA PRO A 83 -9.26 5.40 -2.68
C PRO A 83 -9.81 6.84 -2.46
N PRO A 84 -10.39 7.15 -1.29
CA PRO A 84 -10.96 8.46 -1.01
C PRO A 84 -9.85 9.50 -0.83
N GLY A 85 -9.64 10.33 -1.85
CA GLY A 85 -8.73 11.46 -1.80
C GLY A 85 -8.06 11.75 -3.14
N THR A 86 -7.46 12.93 -3.25
CA THR A 86 -6.70 13.37 -4.44
C THR A 86 -5.21 13.07 -4.35
N LYS A 87 -4.70 12.71 -3.16
CA LYS A 87 -3.27 12.43 -2.94
C LYS A 87 -2.98 10.97 -3.23
N SER A 88 -2.06 10.71 -4.15
CA SER A 88 -1.63 9.35 -4.50
C SER A 88 -0.65 8.74 -3.49
N TRP A 89 -0.18 9.52 -2.53
CA TRP A 89 0.79 9.14 -1.49
C TRP A 89 0.17 9.26 -0.12
N ALA A 90 0.32 8.21 0.67
CA ALA A 90 -0.27 8.14 2.00
C ALA A 90 0.72 7.54 3.02
N ARG A 91 0.58 8.00 4.26
CA ARG A 91 1.24 7.40 5.42
C ARG A 91 0.65 6.03 5.70
N LEU A 92 1.46 5.12 6.25
CA LEU A 92 1.01 3.78 6.62
C LEU A 92 -0.31 3.77 7.45
N PRO A 93 -0.47 4.58 8.51
CA PRO A 93 -1.73 4.59 9.27
C PRO A 93 -2.95 4.98 8.43
N ALA A 94 -2.82 5.93 7.51
CA ALA A 94 -3.92 6.35 6.64
C ALA A 94 -4.34 5.25 5.66
N ILE A 95 -3.37 4.47 5.16
CA ILE A 95 -3.65 3.32 4.29
C ILE A 95 -4.35 2.21 5.08
N VAL A 96 -3.85 1.89 6.27
CA VAL A 96 -4.43 0.87 7.16
C VAL A 96 -5.86 1.24 7.55
N ASP A 97 -6.08 2.49 7.99
CA ASP A 97 -7.42 2.99 8.29
C ASP A 97 -8.37 2.84 7.10
N LEU A 98 -7.87 3.08 5.87
CA LEU A 98 -8.66 2.88 4.67
C LEU A 98 -8.99 1.41 4.43
N ILE A 99 -7.99 0.52 4.56
CA ILE A 99 -8.15 -0.94 4.45
C ILE A 99 -9.25 -1.38 5.43
N GLU A 100 -9.13 -1.02 6.70
CA GLU A 100 -10.08 -1.40 7.74
C GLU A 100 -11.48 -0.83 7.49
N LYS A 101 -11.59 0.40 6.97
CA LYS A 101 -12.88 1.03 6.65
C LYS A 101 -13.55 0.50 5.39
N LYS A 102 -12.79 0.10 4.37
CA LYS A 102 -13.33 -0.24 3.03
C LYS A 102 -13.38 -1.73 2.76
N VAL A 103 -12.46 -2.50 3.34
CA VAL A 103 -12.46 -3.95 3.22
C VAL A 103 -13.44 -4.49 4.27
N HIS A 104 -14.73 -4.41 3.93
CA HIS A 104 -15.86 -4.77 4.80
C HIS A 104 -16.06 -6.26 5.05
N TYR A 105 -15.04 -7.10 4.81
CA TYR A 105 -15.03 -8.48 5.29
C TYR A 105 -14.80 -8.47 6.80
N GLY A 106 -15.82 -8.02 7.56
CA GLY A 106 -15.83 -7.81 9.01
C GLY A 106 -15.69 -9.10 9.84
N SER A 107 -15.59 -10.23 9.18
CA SER A 107 -15.06 -11.50 9.66
C SER A 107 -15.11 -12.43 8.46
N CYS A 108 -14.04 -13.17 8.16
CA CYS A 108 -14.08 -14.19 7.12
C CYS A 108 -15.23 -15.17 7.44
N ASN A 109 -16.33 -15.06 6.71
CA ASN A 109 -17.43 -16.02 6.76
C ASN A 109 -17.05 -17.07 5.74
N VAL A 110 -16.67 -18.25 6.22
CA VAL A 110 -16.22 -19.38 5.39
C VAL A 110 -17.29 -19.70 4.33
N LEU A 111 -17.19 -19.11 3.15
CA LEU A 111 -17.65 -19.75 1.94
C LEU A 111 -16.53 -20.69 1.48
N ALA A 112 -16.89 -21.83 0.89
CA ALA A 112 -15.94 -22.84 0.45
C ALA A 112 -14.87 -22.34 -0.54
N THR A 113 -15.06 -21.13 -1.08
CA THR A 113 -14.23 -20.46 -2.08
C THR A 113 -13.41 -19.28 -1.51
N ASP A 114 -13.56 -18.94 -0.23
CA ASP A 114 -12.84 -17.82 0.38
C ASP A 114 -11.42 -18.23 0.79
N THR A 115 -10.44 -17.43 0.39
CA THR A 115 -9.01 -17.75 0.53
C THR A 115 -8.45 -17.43 1.92
N CYS A 116 -9.23 -16.74 2.76
CA CYS A 116 -8.85 -16.32 4.10
C CYS A 116 -9.17 -17.41 5.15
N SER A 117 -8.15 -17.96 5.81
CA SER A 117 -8.27 -19.02 6.84
C SER A 117 -8.60 -18.53 8.26
N CYS A 118 -8.98 -17.27 8.45
CA CYS A 118 -9.08 -16.60 9.76
C CYS A 118 -9.99 -17.24 10.83
N ARG A 119 -10.84 -18.24 10.51
CA ARG A 119 -11.88 -18.68 11.48
C ARG A 119 -12.05 -20.16 11.77
N LYS A 120 -11.53 -21.12 11.00
CA LYS A 120 -11.61 -22.56 11.37
C LYS A 120 -10.47 -23.39 10.78
N ASN A 121 -9.74 -24.06 11.68
CA ASN A 121 -8.69 -25.06 11.43
C ASN A 121 -7.42 -24.61 10.68
N PRO A 122 -6.28 -24.41 11.39
CA PRO A 122 -5.00 -24.01 10.79
C PRO A 122 -4.29 -25.13 10.00
N HIS A 123 -4.90 -26.32 9.84
CA HIS A 123 -4.23 -27.48 9.23
C HIS A 123 -4.37 -27.58 7.71
N THR A 124 -5.11 -26.66 7.09
CA THR A 124 -5.15 -26.55 5.63
C THR A 124 -5.00 -25.08 5.27
N VAL A 125 -3.74 -24.65 5.09
CA VAL A 125 -3.44 -23.53 4.22
C VAL A 125 -3.97 -23.93 2.86
N VAL A 126 -5.20 -23.51 2.53
CA VAL A 126 -5.70 -23.66 1.16
C VAL A 126 -4.80 -22.75 0.35
N ALA A 127 -3.96 -23.34 -0.51
CA ALA A 127 -3.08 -22.59 -1.37
C ALA A 127 -3.91 -21.49 -2.07
N PRO A 128 -3.58 -20.21 -1.87
CA PRO A 128 -4.31 -19.14 -2.52
C PRO A 128 -4.08 -19.26 -4.03
N GLY A 129 -5.13 -19.53 -4.83
CA GLY A 129 -4.99 -19.42 -6.28
C GLY A 129 -5.83 -20.29 -7.21
N LEU A 130 -6.71 -21.19 -6.74
CA LEU A 130 -7.33 -22.14 -7.67
C LEU A 130 -8.65 -21.69 -8.35
N GLU A 131 -9.38 -20.68 -7.85
CA GLU A 131 -10.78 -20.50 -8.30
C GLU A 131 -11.22 -19.17 -8.91
N CYS A 132 -10.41 -18.09 -8.92
CA CYS A 132 -10.78 -16.89 -9.67
C CYS A 132 -9.80 -16.60 -10.80
N LYS A 133 -10.33 -16.74 -12.03
CA LYS A 133 -9.63 -16.49 -13.30
C LYS A 133 -9.57 -15.00 -13.66
N ASN A 134 -10.08 -14.11 -12.81
CA ASN A 134 -10.08 -12.68 -13.07
C ASN A 134 -8.79 -12.05 -12.51
N THR A 135 -7.85 -11.75 -13.41
CA THR A 135 -6.56 -11.13 -13.08
C THR A 135 -6.67 -9.70 -12.54
N SER A 136 -7.85 -9.08 -12.59
CA SER A 136 -8.09 -7.75 -12.02
C SER A 136 -8.52 -7.77 -10.55
N HIS A 137 -8.72 -8.95 -9.97
CA HIS A 137 -9.20 -9.11 -8.60
C HIS A 137 -8.11 -9.75 -7.73
N LEU A 138 -7.67 -9.06 -6.68
CA LEU A 138 -6.91 -9.69 -5.61
C LEU A 138 -7.90 -10.40 -4.68
N HIS A 139 -7.77 -11.73 -4.52
CA HIS A 139 -8.73 -12.56 -3.78
C HIS A 139 -8.91 -12.15 -2.31
N HIS A 140 -10.00 -12.61 -1.72
CA HIS A 140 -10.60 -12.26 -0.43
C HIS A 140 -9.68 -12.37 0.81
N PHE A 141 -8.71 -11.46 0.95
CA PHE A 141 -8.03 -11.25 2.23
C PHE A 141 -8.82 -10.26 3.08
N CYS A 142 -9.02 -10.59 4.36
CA CYS A 142 -9.63 -9.64 5.29
C CYS A 142 -8.70 -8.44 5.52
N ALA A 143 -9.30 -7.36 6.03
CA ALA A 143 -8.57 -6.16 6.42
C ALA A 143 -7.36 -6.47 7.32
N THR A 144 -7.49 -7.43 8.23
CA THR A 144 -6.40 -7.87 9.13
C THR A 144 -5.20 -8.40 8.38
N HIS A 145 -5.39 -9.30 7.41
CA HIS A 145 -4.29 -9.88 6.64
C HIS A 145 -3.60 -8.86 5.73
N ILE A 146 -4.39 -8.02 5.04
CA ILE A 146 -3.82 -6.97 4.19
C ILE A 146 -3.05 -5.96 5.04
N SER A 147 -3.61 -5.56 6.18
CA SER A 147 -2.94 -4.64 7.11
C SER A 147 -1.67 -5.26 7.69
N ALA A 148 -1.69 -6.54 8.04
CA ALA A 148 -0.51 -7.25 8.53
C ALA A 148 0.54 -7.44 7.44
N TRP A 149 0.16 -7.73 6.19
CA TRP A 149 1.08 -7.77 5.07
C TRP A 149 1.78 -6.42 4.89
N LEU A 150 1.04 -5.33 5.01
CA LEU A 150 1.59 -4.00 4.87
C LEU A 150 2.52 -3.63 6.04
N LYS A 151 2.06 -3.82 7.28
CA LYS A 151 2.80 -3.46 8.51
C LYS A 151 3.97 -4.38 8.80
N ASN A 152 3.79 -5.70 8.63
CA ASN A 152 4.73 -6.69 9.17
C ASN A 152 5.67 -7.26 8.11
N TYR A 153 5.41 -7.01 6.82
CA TYR A 153 6.24 -7.47 5.71
C TYR A 153 6.66 -6.35 4.75
N ALA A 154 5.71 -5.64 4.13
CA ALA A 154 6.03 -4.69 3.08
C ALA A 154 6.84 -3.49 3.58
N VAL A 155 6.43 -2.87 4.69
CA VAL A 155 7.15 -1.74 5.29
C VAL A 155 8.53 -2.15 5.80
N PRO A 156 8.72 -3.25 6.55
CA PRO A 156 10.05 -3.72 6.90
C PRO A 156 10.91 -4.02 5.67
N ALA A 157 10.37 -4.60 4.60
CA ALA A 157 11.13 -4.87 3.39
C ALA A 157 11.63 -3.58 2.71
N ILE A 158 10.80 -2.53 2.68
CA ILE A 158 11.22 -1.20 2.23
C ILE A 158 12.34 -0.66 3.14
N LEU A 159 12.15 -0.70 4.45
CA LEU A 159 13.14 -0.18 5.40
C LEU A 159 14.46 -0.98 5.35
N LEU A 160 14.42 -2.29 5.15
CA LEU A 160 15.61 -3.11 5.01
C LEU A 160 16.47 -2.67 3.82
N LYS A 161 15.82 -2.23 2.74
CA LYS A 161 16.47 -1.66 1.56
C LYS A 161 17.00 -0.25 1.80
N GLU A 162 16.25 0.59 2.51
CA GLU A 162 16.55 2.03 2.62
C GLU A 162 17.40 2.42 3.85
N SER A 163 17.19 1.77 5.00
CA SER A 163 17.86 2.10 6.27
C SER A 163 17.84 0.92 7.25
N LYS A 164 19.01 0.28 7.44
CA LYS A 164 19.19 -0.81 8.42
C LYS A 164 18.81 -0.41 9.85
N GLU A 165 19.03 0.86 10.20
CA GLU A 165 18.74 1.40 11.54
C GLU A 165 17.22 1.47 11.79
N LEU A 166 16.48 2.13 10.88
CA LEU A 166 15.03 2.22 10.98
C LEU A 166 14.36 0.86 10.81
N PHE A 167 14.93 -0.02 9.98
CA PHE A 167 14.49 -1.41 9.88
C PHE A 167 14.59 -2.11 11.24
N SER A 168 15.74 -2.05 11.90
CA SER A 168 15.98 -2.72 13.19
C SER A 168 15.05 -2.18 14.28
N GLU A 169 14.87 -0.86 14.34
CA GLU A 169 13.92 -0.21 15.25
C GLU A 169 12.49 -0.69 14.97
N TYR A 170 12.09 -0.74 13.71
CA TYR A 170 10.74 -1.10 13.32
C TYR A 170 10.43 -2.58 13.56
N ILE A 171 11.34 -3.48 13.20
CA ILE A 171 11.23 -4.92 13.50
C ILE A 171 11.12 -5.14 15.01
N GLY A 172 11.96 -4.47 15.81
CA GLY A 172 11.91 -4.54 17.26
C GLY A 172 10.56 -4.11 17.85
N LYS A 173 9.86 -3.15 17.22
CA LYS A 173 8.53 -2.69 17.64
C LYS A 173 7.42 -3.65 17.19
N VAL A 174 7.37 -3.98 15.90
CA VAL A 174 6.30 -4.78 15.28
C VAL A 174 6.34 -6.22 15.76
N HIS A 175 7.53 -6.82 15.79
CA HIS A 175 7.75 -8.24 16.08
C HIS A 175 8.26 -8.47 17.49
N ARG A 176 8.00 -7.52 18.42
CA ARG A 176 8.43 -7.60 19.83
C ARG A 176 8.06 -8.91 20.55
N ASN A 177 6.97 -9.54 20.10
CA ASN A 177 6.43 -10.78 20.68
C ASN A 177 6.79 -12.04 19.85
N ASN A 178 7.59 -11.90 18.78
CA ASN A 178 8.02 -13.00 17.93
C ASN A 178 9.56 -13.14 18.02
N PRO A 179 10.08 -13.88 19.02
CA PRO A 179 11.52 -14.00 19.24
C PRO A 179 12.25 -14.65 18.07
N ASP A 180 11.59 -15.50 17.27
CA ASP A 180 12.20 -16.16 16.11
C ASP A 180 12.57 -15.13 15.03
N ILE A 181 11.68 -14.18 14.74
CA ILE A 181 11.95 -13.09 13.80
C ILE A 181 13.04 -12.16 14.34
N LEU A 182 12.97 -11.79 15.62
CA LEU A 182 13.98 -10.92 16.25
C LEU A 182 15.37 -11.56 16.20
N ASN A 183 15.47 -12.85 16.54
CA ASN A 183 16.72 -13.60 16.48
C ASN A 183 17.22 -13.77 15.04
N TYR A 184 16.33 -14.00 14.08
CA TYR A 184 16.69 -14.11 12.66
C TYR A 184 17.42 -12.86 12.18
N TYR A 185 16.88 -11.66 12.46
CA TYR A 185 17.47 -10.40 12.03
C TYR A 185 18.60 -9.88 12.92
N ALA A 186 18.75 -10.40 14.15
CA ALA A 186 19.87 -10.04 15.01
C ALA A 186 21.22 -10.67 14.59
N THR A 187 21.22 -11.72 13.76
CA THR A 187 22.39 -12.58 13.53
C THR A 187 23.24 -12.27 12.29
N GLY A 188 23.21 -11.04 11.76
CA GLY A 188 24.14 -10.58 10.72
C GLY A 188 23.49 -9.79 9.59
N ASP A 189 24.18 -9.67 8.45
CA ASP A 189 23.71 -8.96 7.25
C ASP A 189 22.64 -9.76 6.47
N ARG A 190 21.48 -9.96 7.09
CA ARG A 190 20.32 -10.59 6.44
C ARG A 190 19.63 -9.59 5.53
N THR A 191 19.43 -9.97 4.27
CA THR A 191 18.69 -9.18 3.27
C THR A 191 17.37 -9.81 2.86
N ASP A 192 17.10 -11.03 3.33
CA ASP A 192 15.91 -11.80 3.00
C ASP A 192 14.72 -11.41 3.89
N THR A 193 13.52 -11.44 3.31
CA THR A 193 12.24 -11.06 3.92
C THR A 193 11.21 -12.18 3.93
N ASP A 194 11.56 -13.40 3.49
CA ASP A 194 10.65 -14.54 3.40
C ASP A 194 10.04 -14.92 4.76
N ILE A 195 10.82 -14.85 5.83
CA ILE A 195 10.33 -15.13 7.20
C ILE A 195 9.22 -14.16 7.63
N LEU A 196 9.27 -12.91 7.17
CA LEU A 196 8.26 -11.90 7.48
C LEU A 196 6.97 -12.18 6.72
N LEU A 197 7.06 -12.54 5.44
CA LEU A 197 5.91 -12.91 4.63
C LEU A 197 5.21 -14.16 5.20
N GLU A 198 6.00 -15.18 5.56
CA GLU A 198 5.48 -16.40 6.16
C GLU A 198 4.82 -16.14 7.51
N SER A 199 5.41 -15.25 8.33
CA SER A 199 4.79 -14.82 9.57
C SER A 199 3.42 -14.18 9.34
N VAL A 200 3.27 -13.35 8.31
CA VAL A 200 1.98 -12.70 8.00
C VAL A 200 0.94 -13.72 7.55
N ARG A 201 1.32 -14.67 6.70
CA ARG A 201 0.42 -15.73 6.21
C ARG A 201 -0.15 -16.61 7.33
N ASN A 202 0.57 -16.71 8.44
CA ASN A 202 0.21 -17.54 9.58
C ASN A 202 -0.47 -16.77 10.74
N ILE A 203 -0.80 -15.48 10.57
CA ILE A 203 -1.49 -14.72 11.63
C ILE A 203 -2.89 -15.30 11.83
N THR A 204 -3.13 -15.87 13.01
CA THR A 204 -4.48 -16.15 13.51
C THR A 204 -5.12 -14.82 13.89
N GLY A 205 -6.39 -14.58 13.55
CA GLY A 205 -7.08 -13.27 13.60
C GLY A 205 -7.21 -12.54 14.95
N GLU A 206 -6.39 -12.86 15.94
CA GLU A 206 -6.22 -12.16 17.21
C GLU A 206 -4.83 -11.51 17.27
N VAL A 207 -4.67 -10.32 16.70
CA VAL A 207 -3.51 -9.48 17.00
C VAL A 207 -4.03 -8.14 17.52
N SER A 208 -3.67 -7.84 18.76
CA SER A 208 -3.87 -6.54 19.39
C SER A 208 -2.74 -5.60 18.97
N ASP A 209 -3.13 -4.46 18.41
CA ASP A 209 -2.24 -3.56 17.67
C ASP A 209 -1.71 -2.43 18.56
N PRO A 210 -0.38 -2.25 18.74
CA PRO A 210 0.17 -0.98 19.18
C PRO A 210 0.19 0.01 18.01
N ALA A 211 -0.26 1.25 18.19
CA ALA A 211 -0.13 2.28 17.16
C ALA A 211 1.36 2.51 16.83
N ILE A 212 1.80 2.21 15.61
CA ILE A 212 3.19 2.37 15.18
C ILE A 212 3.29 3.59 14.26
N SER A 213 4.02 4.60 14.72
CA SER A 213 4.51 5.69 13.88
C SER A 213 5.97 5.40 13.55
N ILE A 214 6.24 5.15 12.27
CA ILE A 214 7.59 5.29 11.68
C ILE A 214 7.75 6.73 11.32
#